data_AF-A0A7X9E4V7-F1
#
_entry.id   AF-A0A7X9E4V7-F1
#
_cell.length_a   1.000
_cell.length_b   1.000
_cell.length_c   1.000
_cell.angle_alpha   90.00
_cell.angle_beta   90.00
_cell.angle_gamma   90.00
#
_symmetry.space_group_name_H-M   'P 1'
#
loop_
_entity.id
_entity.type
_entity.pdbx_description
1 polymer ?
#
loop_
_entity_poly.entity_id
_entity_poly.type
_entity_poly.pdbx_seq_one_letter_code
_entity_poly.pdbx_strand_id
1 'polypeptide(L)' 'IYTITGALVKTLYKDSGTQDGSISWNLVSEDGMDIAYGLYIYHVDAPGVGEYIGKFAVIK' A
#
# COMPACT_ATOMS: atom_id res chain seq x y z
N ILE A 1 3.08 -0.80 -2.05
CA ILE A 1 2.53 -2.00 -1.37
C ILE A 1 3.21 -3.22 -1.96
N TYR A 2 3.68 -4.13 -1.12
CA TYR A 2 4.56 -5.24 -1.48
C TYR A 2 4.14 -6.54 -0.82
N THR A 3 4.48 -7.67 -1.44
CA THR A 3 4.45 -8.99 -0.78
C THR A 3 5.55 -9.08 0.29
N ILE A 4 5.49 -10.10 1.16
CA ILE A 4 6.57 -10.38 2.12
C ILE A 4 7.92 -10.72 1.47
N THR A 5 7.92 -11.15 0.21
CA THR A 5 9.14 -11.40 -0.57
C THR A 5 9.70 -10.15 -1.24
N GLY A 6 9.03 -8.99 -1.09
CA GLY A 6 9.45 -7.71 -1.67
C GLY A 6 8.95 -7.47 -3.10
N ALA A 7 8.06 -8.29 -3.63
CA ALA A 7 7.48 -8.06 -4.96
C ALA A 7 6.48 -6.89 -4.90
N LEU A 8 6.55 -5.97 -5.86
CA LEU A 8 5.63 -4.83 -5.96
C LEU A 8 4.23 -5.34 -6.32
N VAL A 9 3.24 -4.93 -5.54
CA VAL A 9 1.83 -5.26 -5.77
C VAL A 9 1.07 -4.06 -6.30
N LYS A 10 1.27 -2.89 -5.69
CA LYS A 10 0.57 -1.65 -6.04
C LYS A 10 1.32 -0.40 -5.60
N THR A 11 1.34 0.61 -6.44
CA THR A 11 1.68 1.99 -6.06
C THR A 11 0.40 2.82 -5.98
N LEU A 12 0.23 3.57 -4.89
CA LEU A 12 -0.90 4.46 -4.68
C LEU A 12 -0.37 5.89 -4.49
N TYR A 13 -0.95 6.86 -5.19
CA TYR A 13 -0.56 8.26 -5.12
C TYR A 13 -1.62 9.06 -4.37
N LYS A 14 -1.17 9.95 -3.50
CA LYS A 14 -2.02 10.86 -2.72
C LYS A 14 -1.39 12.24 -2.71
N ASP A 15 -2.19 13.24 -3.05
CA ASP A 15 -1.82 14.66 -3.03
C ASP A 15 -2.71 15.50 -2.11
N SER A 16 -3.61 14.87 -1.35
CA SER A 16 -4.51 15.59 -0.45
C SER A 16 -3.78 16.11 0.79
N GLY A 17 -4.35 17.16 1.39
CA GLY A 17 -3.73 17.89 2.50
C GLY A 17 -3.47 17.03 3.75
N THR A 18 -2.60 17.51 4.61
CA THR A 18 -2.08 16.82 5.82
C THR A 18 -3.14 16.37 6.84
N GLN A 19 -4.39 16.82 6.70
CA GLN A 19 -5.49 16.47 7.60
C GLN A 19 -6.19 15.17 7.22
N ASP A 20 -6.00 14.67 6.01
CA ASP A 20 -6.55 13.39 5.57
C ASP A 20 -5.40 12.46 5.19
N GLY A 21 -5.12 11.47 6.03
CA GLY A 21 -4.11 10.44 5.77
C GLY A 21 -4.63 9.18 5.08
N SER A 22 -5.92 9.13 4.70
CA SER A 22 -6.55 7.90 4.21
C SER A 22 -6.44 7.74 2.69
N ILE A 23 -6.26 6.51 2.21
CA ILE A 23 -6.35 6.23 0.77
C ILE A 23 -7.11 4.93 0.56
N SER A 24 -8.09 4.95 -0.34
CA SER A 24 -8.87 3.77 -0.69
C SER A 24 -8.17 2.97 -1.77
N TRP A 25 -8.18 1.66 -1.63
CA TRP A 25 -7.69 0.72 -2.63
C TRP A 25 -8.67 -0.44 -2.77
N ASN A 26 -8.94 -0.82 -4.01
CA ASN A 26 -9.88 -1.89 -4.37
C ASN A 26 -9.26 -3.30 -4.30
N LEU A 27 -8.06 -3.45 -3.73
CA LEU A 27 -7.35 -4.73 -3.60
C LEU A 27 -6.94 -5.38 -4.95
N VAL A 28 -6.85 -4.56 -6.00
CA VAL A 28 -6.36 -4.99 -7.32
C VAL A 28 -4.90 -4.55 -7.50
N SER A 29 -4.06 -5.49 -7.92
CA SER A 29 -2.64 -5.26 -8.22
C SER A 29 -2.42 -4.30 -9.40
N GLU A 30 -1.16 -3.98 -9.71
CA GLU A 30 -0.78 -3.24 -10.92
C GLU A 30 -1.24 -3.96 -12.19
N ASP A 31 -1.15 -5.29 -12.22
CA ASP A 31 -1.47 -6.13 -13.37
C ASP A 31 -2.98 -6.39 -13.55
N GLY A 32 -3.83 -5.74 -12.73
CA GLY A 32 -5.28 -5.86 -12.85
C GLY A 32 -5.89 -7.13 -12.23
N MET A 33 -5.09 -7.93 -11.52
CA MET A 33 -5.55 -9.11 -10.79
C MET A 33 -5.86 -8.79 -9.32
N ASP A 34 -6.88 -9.45 -8.77
CA ASP A 34 -7.14 -9.45 -7.33
C ASP A 34 -5.95 -10.03 -6.57
N ILE A 35 -5.60 -9.39 -5.44
CA ILE A 35 -4.54 -9.90 -4.57
C ILE A 35 -5.02 -11.13 -3.79
N ALA A 36 -4.09 -12.03 -3.48
CA ALA A 36 -4.39 -13.19 -2.62
C ALA A 36 -4.55 -12.78 -1.15
N TYR A 37 -5.26 -13.60 -0.37
CA TYR A 37 -5.23 -13.53 1.09
C TYR A 37 -3.79 -13.78 1.60
N GLY A 38 -3.36 -13.01 2.60
CA GLY A 38 -1.98 -13.11 3.09
C GLY A 38 -1.48 -11.84 3.76
N LEU A 39 -0.20 -11.85 4.12
CA LEU A 39 0.49 -10.71 4.72
C LEU A 39 1.16 -9.87 3.62
N TYR A 40 1.05 -8.55 3.78
CA TYR A 40 1.64 -7.56 2.88
C TYR A 40 2.35 -6.47 3.69
N ILE A 41 3.24 -5.77 3.01
CA ILE A 41 3.99 -4.62 3.53
C ILE A 41 3.54 -3.37 2.76
N TYR A 42 3.36 -2.26 3.45
CA TYR A 42 3.24 -0.95 2.82
C TYR A 42 4.41 -0.08 3.25
N HIS A 43 4.89 0.72 2.32
CA HIS A 43 5.91 1.74 2.52
C HIS A 43 5.29 3.05 2.06
N VAL A 44 5.26 4.03 2.96
CA VAL A 44 4.82 5.39 2.70
C VAL A 44 6.08 6.24 2.61
N ASP A 45 6.20 6.95 1.50
CA ASP A 45 7.21 7.99 1.31
C ASP A 45 6.49 9.34 1.18
N ALA A 46 6.80 10.25 2.09
CA ALA A 46 6.27 11.60 2.12
C ALA A 46 7.43 12.61 2.04
N PRO A 47 7.69 13.20 0.86
CA PRO A 47 8.79 14.14 0.67
C PRO A 47 8.75 15.30 1.68
N GLY A 48 9.87 15.51 2.38
CA GLY A 48 10.00 16.57 3.39
C GLY A 48 9.38 16.25 4.76
N VAL A 49 8.70 15.12 4.92
CA VAL A 49 8.15 14.64 6.20
C VAL A 49 8.90 13.40 6.68
N GLY A 50 9.13 12.43 5.79
CA GLY A 50 9.87 11.21 6.08
C GLY A 50 9.20 9.96 5.50
N GLU A 51 9.67 8.80 5.96
CA GLU A 51 9.21 7.50 5.50
C GLU A 51 8.61 6.68 6.65
N TYR A 52 7.67 5.80 6.31
CA TYR A 52 7.08 4.86 7.26
C TYR A 52 6.80 3.51 6.61
N ILE A 53 7.10 2.42 7.32
CA ILE A 53 6.87 1.05 6.86
C ILE A 53 5.97 0.33 7.86
N GLY A 54 4.92 -0.31 7.35
CA GLY A 54 3.99 -1.12 8.12
C GLY A 54 3.61 -2.42 7.41
N LYS A 55 2.87 -3.27 8.11
CA LYS A 55 2.37 -4.54 7.59
C LYS A 55 0.87 -4.69 7.84
N PHE A 56 0.19 -5.42 6.98
CA PHE A 56 -1.24 -5.69 7.09
C PHE A 56 -1.58 -7.06 6.51
N ALA A 57 -2.67 -7.66 7.01
CA ALA A 57 -3.17 -8.94 6.53
C ALA A 57 -4.48 -8.76 5.77
N VAL A 58 -4.63 -9.54 4.69
CA VAL A 58 -5.88 -9.69 3.94
C VAL A 58 -6.44 -11.06 4.30
N ILE A 59 -7.62 -11.10 4.91
CA ILE A 59 -8.27 -12.30 5.46
C ILE A 59 -9.64 -12.48 4.80
N LYS A 60 -10.07 -13.73 4.62
CA LYS A 60 -11.41 -14.09 4.13
C LYS A 60 -12.36 -14.32 5.29
#